data_AF-A0A445MW79-F1
#
_entry.id   AF-A0A445MW79-F1
#
_cell.length_a   1.000
_cell.length_b   1.000
_cell.length_c   1.000
_cell.angle_alpha   90.00
_cell.angle_beta   90.00
_cell.angle_gamma   90.00
#
_symmetry.space_group_name_H-M   'P 1'
#
loop_
_entity.id
_entity.type
_entity.pdbx_description
1 polymer ?
#
loop_
_entity_poly.entity_id
_entity_poly.type
_entity_poly.pdbx_seq_one_letter_code
_entity_poly.pdbx_strand_id
1 'polypeptide(L)'
;MKIYLAARYGRRKEMLEFANSLLHMGHTVTSRWIKGDHQVSDAALDCGPDTTRFAVEDLEDLMASSCCIMFSEVPRGTTSRGGRHVEFGIAVGRGMRCIVIGPRENVFHSLPGIEWHPDVISFLKMYM
;
A
#
# COMPACT_ATOMS: atom_id res chain seq x y z
N MET A 1 11.14 -10.95 -3.73
CA MET A 1 9.77 -11.06 -4.30
C MET A 1 9.30 -9.70 -4.81
N LYS A 2 8.21 -9.64 -5.59
CA LYS A 2 7.61 -8.38 -6.03
C LYS A 2 6.53 -7.93 -5.04
N ILE A 3 6.64 -6.72 -4.52
CA ILE A 3 5.81 -6.19 -3.42
C ILE A 3 5.09 -4.93 -3.90
N TYR A 4 3.81 -4.82 -3.60
CA TYR A 4 3.02 -3.60 -3.71
C TYR A 4 2.82 -2.98 -2.32
N LEU A 5 2.98 -1.65 -2.23
CA LEU A 5 2.75 -0.86 -1.02
C LEU A 5 1.44 -0.07 -1.17
N ALA A 6 0.46 -0.42 -0.36
CA ALA A 6 -0.84 0.25 -0.29
C ALA A 6 -0.84 1.22 0.90
N ALA A 7 -0.82 2.53 0.63
CA ALA A 7 -0.80 3.58 1.65
C ALA A 7 -1.45 4.86 1.14
N ARG A 8 -1.71 5.83 2.03
CA ARG A 8 -2.10 7.17 1.57
C ARG A 8 -0.95 7.86 0.85
N TYR A 9 -1.27 8.67 -0.16
CA TYR A 9 -0.27 9.47 -0.88
C TYR A 9 0.55 10.37 0.04
N GLY A 10 -0.04 10.92 1.11
CA GLY A 10 0.68 11.73 2.11
C GLY A 10 1.83 11.00 2.83
N ARG A 11 1.90 9.66 2.74
CA ARG A 11 3.01 8.83 3.27
C ARG A 11 4.05 8.48 2.21
N ARG A 12 4.02 9.09 1.01
CA ARG A 12 4.93 8.78 -0.11
C ARG A 12 6.40 8.69 0.29
N LYS A 13 6.90 9.69 1.05
CA LYS A 13 8.30 9.74 1.49
C LYS A 13 8.66 8.57 2.38
N GLU A 14 7.80 8.26 3.35
CA GLU A 14 7.94 7.11 4.24
C GLU A 14 7.92 5.78 3.44
N MET A 15 7.04 5.65 2.45
CA MET A 15 6.97 4.45 1.60
C MET A 15 8.21 4.31 0.71
N LEU A 16 8.80 5.41 0.26
CA LEU A 16 10.05 5.38 -0.49
C LEU A 16 11.22 4.89 0.39
N GLU A 17 11.31 5.36 1.62
CA GLU A 17 12.30 4.88 2.59
C GLU A 17 12.12 3.39 2.89
N PHE A 18 10.88 2.97 3.16
CA PHE A 18 10.56 1.56 3.38
C PHE A 18 10.85 0.69 2.15
N ALA A 19 10.57 1.20 0.95
CA ALA A 19 10.89 0.51 -0.30
C ALA A 19 12.40 0.28 -0.46
N ASN A 20 13.22 1.23 -0.02
CA ASN A 20 14.67 1.05 0.02
C ASN A 20 15.07 -0.06 0.99
N SER A 21 14.47 -0.14 2.18
CA SER A 21 14.72 -1.25 3.11
C SER A 21 14.36 -2.61 2.49
N LEU A 22 13.20 -2.71 1.83
CA LEU A 22 12.79 -3.92 1.11
C LEU A 22 13.77 -4.29 -0.02
N LEU A 23 14.30 -3.28 -0.74
CA LEU A 23 15.29 -3.49 -1.79
C LEU A 23 16.59 -4.07 -1.24
N HIS A 24 17.09 -3.56 -0.11
CA HIS A 24 18.28 -4.11 0.56
C HIS A 24 18.09 -5.57 1.02
N MET A 25 16.85 -5.99 1.27
CA MET A 25 16.49 -7.39 1.57
C MET A 25 16.29 -8.24 0.30
N GLY A 26 16.63 -7.74 -0.89
CA GLY A 26 16.51 -8.47 -2.16
C GLY A 26 15.08 -8.57 -2.69
N HIS A 27 14.20 -7.64 -2.30
CA HIS A 27 12.85 -7.53 -2.85
C HIS A 27 12.75 -6.42 -3.89
N THR A 28 11.68 -6.44 -4.68
CA THR A 28 11.38 -5.42 -5.68
C THR A 28 10.06 -4.78 -5.33
N VAL A 29 10.04 -3.45 -5.19
CA VAL A 29 8.80 -2.70 -4.98
C VAL A 29 8.23 -2.27 -6.33
N THR A 30 6.96 -2.59 -6.55
CA THR A 30 6.22 -2.33 -7.79
C THR A 30 5.54 -0.97 -7.82
N SER A 31 5.12 -0.46 -6.66
CA SER A 31 4.36 0.79 -6.50
C SER A 31 5.07 2.01 -7.10
N ARG A 32 4.69 2.42 -8.31
CA ARG A 32 5.31 3.54 -9.02
C ARG A 32 4.96 4.90 -8.40
N TRP A 33 3.79 5.00 -7.75
CA TRP A 33 3.31 6.22 -7.10
C TRP A 33 4.30 6.80 -6.05
N ILE A 34 5.16 5.97 -5.46
CA ILE A 34 6.15 6.43 -4.46
C ILE A 34 7.22 7.35 -5.05
N LYS A 35 7.46 7.30 -6.37
CA LYS A 35 8.51 8.06 -7.07
C LYS A 35 8.17 9.55 -7.18
N GLY A 36 6.89 9.90 -7.12
CA GLY A 36 6.45 11.30 -7.06
C GLY A 36 6.19 11.97 -8.40
N ASP A 37 6.14 11.19 -9.49
CA ASP A 37 5.73 11.65 -10.83
C ASP A 37 4.19 11.89 -10.92
N HIS A 38 3.49 11.70 -9.81
CA HIS A 38 2.03 11.75 -9.65
C HIS A 38 1.54 13.01 -8.89
N GLN A 39 2.33 14.09 -8.88
CA GLN A 39 1.91 15.34 -8.24
C GLN A 39 0.79 16.01 -9.03
N VAL A 40 -0.46 15.71 -8.66
CA VAL A 40 -1.63 16.52 -9.02
C VAL A 40 -2.24 17.05 -7.73
N SER A 41 -2.83 18.24 -7.77
CA SER A 41 -3.51 18.80 -6.60
C SER A 41 -4.66 17.90 -6.16
N ASP A 42 -5.02 17.91 -4.86
CA ASP A 42 -6.13 17.10 -4.34
C ASP A 42 -7.45 17.34 -5.09
N ALA A 43 -7.64 18.55 -5.65
CA ALA A 43 -8.80 18.92 -6.47
C ALA A 43 -8.81 18.22 -7.85
N ALA A 44 -7.65 17.87 -8.39
CA ALA A 44 -7.53 17.17 -9.67
C ALA A 44 -7.81 15.66 -9.56
N LEU A 45 -7.82 15.11 -8.34
CA LEU A 45 -8.13 13.70 -8.07
C LEU A 45 -9.65 13.41 -7.99
N ASP A 46 -10.51 14.42 -7.99
CA ASP A 46 -11.97 14.21 -7.91
C ASP A 46 -12.59 13.82 -9.25
N CYS A 47 -12.19 14.48 -10.34
CA CYS A 47 -12.72 14.23 -11.69
C CYS A 47 -11.69 14.49 -12.82
N GLY A 48 -10.41 14.62 -12.49
CA GLY A 48 -9.38 15.00 -13.46
C GLY A 48 -9.01 13.87 -14.43
N PRO A 49 -8.43 14.20 -15.60
CA PRO A 49 -8.04 13.22 -16.61
C PRO A 49 -7.03 12.18 -16.10
N ASP A 50 -6.31 12.48 -15.03
CA ASP A 50 -5.31 11.59 -14.43
C ASP A 50 -5.90 10.51 -13.50
N THR A 51 -7.17 10.59 -13.06
CA THR A 51 -7.72 9.59 -12.11
C THR A 51 -7.79 8.20 -12.71
N THR A 52 -8.21 8.08 -13.98
CA THR A 52 -8.20 6.80 -14.72
C THR A 52 -6.79 6.26 -14.87
N ARG A 53 -5.83 7.14 -15.21
CA ARG A 53 -4.43 6.73 -15.34
C ARG A 53 -3.90 6.18 -14.02
N PHE A 54 -4.10 6.89 -12.92
CA PHE A 54 -3.65 6.45 -11.61
C PHE A 54 -4.28 5.13 -11.18
N ALA A 55 -5.59 4.98 -11.34
CA ALA A 55 -6.27 3.73 -11.03
C ALA A 55 -5.75 2.55 -11.87
N VAL A 56 -5.49 2.76 -13.16
CA VAL A 56 -4.90 1.74 -14.04
C VAL A 56 -3.48 1.41 -13.62
N GLU A 57 -2.64 2.41 -13.35
CA GLU A 57 -1.25 2.22 -12.95
C GLU A 57 -1.12 1.49 -11.60
N ASP A 58 -1.92 1.86 -10.60
CA ASP A 58 -1.95 1.21 -9.29
C ASP A 58 -2.42 -0.26 -9.42
N LEU A 59 -3.43 -0.51 -10.27
CA LEU A 59 -3.88 -1.86 -10.57
C LEU A 59 -2.78 -2.67 -11.28
N GLU A 60 -2.13 -2.13 -12.31
CA GLU A 60 -1.03 -2.80 -13.01
C GLU A 60 0.11 -3.18 -12.06
N ASP A 61 0.52 -2.24 -11.20
CA ASP A 61 1.59 -2.46 -10.23
C ASP A 61 1.22 -3.53 -9.20
N LEU A 62 0.00 -3.45 -8.66
CA LEU A 62 -0.53 -4.46 -7.75
C LEU A 62 -0.56 -5.82 -8.43
N MET A 63 -1.04 -5.89 -9.67
CA MET A 63 -1.17 -7.14 -10.42
C MET A 63 0.17 -7.73 -10.86
N ALA A 64 1.23 -6.92 -10.96
CA ALA A 64 2.60 -7.36 -11.20
C ALA A 64 3.30 -7.86 -9.93
N SER A 65 2.71 -7.68 -8.76
CA SER A 65 3.26 -8.10 -7.47
C SER A 65 2.75 -9.47 -7.03
N SER A 66 3.42 -10.07 -6.05
CA SER A 66 2.99 -11.33 -5.39
C SER A 66 2.66 -11.13 -3.91
N CYS A 67 2.85 -9.91 -3.40
CA CYS A 67 2.66 -9.54 -2.01
C CYS A 67 2.14 -8.10 -1.93
N CYS A 68 1.09 -7.87 -1.14
CA CYS A 68 0.58 -6.54 -0.84
C CYS A 68 0.85 -6.22 0.64
N ILE A 69 1.59 -5.14 0.89
CA ILE A 69 1.80 -4.58 2.23
C ILE A 69 0.95 -3.33 2.35
N MET A 70 -0.05 -3.38 3.23
CA MET A 70 -0.96 -2.29 3.51
C MET A 70 -0.56 -1.56 4.79
N PHE A 71 -0.36 -0.25 4.66
CA PHE A 71 -0.08 0.65 5.76
C PHE A 71 -1.39 1.26 6.28
N SER A 72 -1.87 0.65 7.36
CA SER A 72 -3.08 1.06 8.07
C SER A 72 -2.84 2.27 8.97
N GLU A 73 -3.91 2.97 9.35
CA GLU A 73 -3.84 4.17 10.16
C GLU A 73 -4.92 4.17 11.25
N VAL A 74 -4.65 4.90 12.34
CA VAL A 74 -5.70 5.18 13.33
C VAL A 74 -6.81 5.97 12.63
N PRO A 75 -8.09 5.60 12.79
CA PRO A 75 -9.20 6.35 12.22
C PRO A 75 -9.07 7.84 12.54
N ARG A 76 -9.05 8.67 11.50
CA ARG A 76 -9.08 10.14 11.64
C ARG A 76 -10.53 10.61 11.55
N GLY A 77 -10.82 11.75 12.18
CA GLY A 77 -12.11 12.42 12.02
C GLY A 77 -12.36 12.97 10.60
N THR A 78 -11.38 12.88 9.71
CA THR A 78 -11.49 13.28 8.30
C THR A 78 -11.60 12.05 7.40
N THR A 79 -12.46 12.13 6.38
CA THR A 79 -12.68 11.05 5.41
C THR A 79 -11.42 10.82 4.57
N SER A 80 -10.84 9.62 4.65
CA SER A 80 -9.88 9.12 3.67
C SER A 80 -10.62 8.64 2.43
N ARG A 81 -10.06 8.82 1.22
CA ARG A 81 -10.64 8.31 -0.05
C ARG A 81 -10.76 6.78 -0.08
N GLY A 82 -10.00 6.06 0.75
CA GLY A 82 -10.14 4.61 0.91
C GLY A 82 -9.48 3.75 -0.17
N GLY A 83 -8.76 4.31 -1.14
CA GLY A 83 -8.12 3.55 -2.24
C GLY A 83 -7.30 2.34 -1.79
N ARG A 84 -6.48 2.50 -0.74
CA ARG A 84 -5.70 1.37 -0.15
C ARG A 84 -6.53 0.19 0.33
N HIS A 85 -7.79 0.40 0.73
CA HIS A 85 -8.68 -0.68 1.11
C HIS A 85 -9.18 -1.45 -0.12
N VAL A 86 -9.38 -0.76 -1.24
CA VAL A 86 -9.72 -1.38 -2.53
C VAL A 86 -8.55 -2.23 -3.04
N GLU A 87 -7.34 -1.68 -3.04
CA GLU A 87 -6.11 -2.39 -3.42
C GLU A 87 -5.89 -3.64 -2.56
N PHE A 88 -6.03 -3.50 -1.23
CA PHE A 88 -5.92 -4.62 -0.31
C PHE A 88 -7.01 -5.68 -0.57
N GLY A 89 -8.25 -5.27 -0.83
CA GLY A 89 -9.34 -6.18 -1.19
C GLY A 89 -9.06 -6.97 -2.47
N ILE A 90 -8.49 -6.33 -3.50
CA ILE A 90 -8.06 -7.00 -4.73
C ILE A 90 -6.96 -8.03 -4.44
N ALA A 91 -5.98 -7.66 -3.61
CA ALA A 91 -4.89 -8.56 -3.22
C ALA A 91 -5.41 -9.81 -2.48
N VAL A 92 -6.35 -9.62 -1.55
CA VAL A 92 -7.02 -10.71 -0.83
C VAL A 92 -7.81 -11.59 -1.80
N GLY A 93 -8.62 -11.00 -2.68
CA GLY A 93 -9.40 -11.74 -3.67
C GLY A 93 -8.55 -12.55 -4.66
N ARG A 94 -7.31 -12.11 -4.90
CA ARG A 94 -6.33 -12.82 -5.74
C ARG A 94 -5.56 -13.91 -4.99
N GLY A 95 -5.70 -14.02 -3.68
CA GLY A 95 -4.93 -14.97 -2.85
C GLY A 95 -3.45 -14.59 -2.74
N MET A 96 -3.12 -13.30 -2.85
CA MET A 96 -1.75 -12.82 -2.65
C MET A 96 -1.36 -12.89 -1.17
N ARG A 97 -0.05 -12.93 -0.89
CA ARG A 97 0.43 -12.69 0.48
C ARG A 97 0.05 -11.27 0.88
N CYS A 98 -0.73 -11.13 1.95
CA CYS A 98 -1.23 -9.85 2.42
C CYS A 98 -0.71 -9.56 3.82
N ILE A 99 -0.06 -8.40 3.98
CA ILE A 99 0.54 -7.96 5.25
C ILE A 99 -0.05 -6.61 5.61
N VAL A 100 -0.50 -6.45 6.85
CA VAL A 100 -0.95 -5.18 7.40
C VAL A 100 0.07 -4.68 8.42
N ILE A 101 0.54 -3.45 8.23
CA ILE A 101 1.40 -2.75 9.18
C ILE A 101 0.62 -1.58 9.79
N GLY A 102 0.58 -1.49 11.12
CA GLY A 102 -0.16 -0.48 11.87
C GLY A 102 -1.43 -1.02 12.55
N PRO A 103 -2.33 -0.15 13.03
CA PRO A 103 -3.54 -0.58 13.73
C PRO A 103 -4.53 -1.31 12.81
N ARG A 104 -5.27 -2.28 13.35
CA ARG A 104 -6.37 -2.92 12.60
C ARG A 104 -7.52 -1.93 12.37
N GLU A 105 -7.48 -1.27 11.23
CA GLU A 105 -8.47 -0.26 10.84
C GLU A 105 -9.75 -0.85 10.24
N ASN A 106 -9.65 -2.01 9.58
CA ASN A 106 -10.78 -2.68 8.93
C ASN A 106 -10.87 -4.14 9.41
N VAL A 107 -12.09 -4.66 9.56
CA VAL A 107 -12.36 -6.06 9.97
C VAL A 107 -11.68 -7.08 9.05
N PHE A 108 -11.53 -6.79 7.75
CA PHE A 108 -10.85 -7.66 6.78
C PHE A 108 -9.36 -7.87 7.11
N HIS A 109 -8.74 -7.02 7.94
CA HIS A 109 -7.38 -7.24 8.44
C HIS A 109 -7.28 -8.44 9.40
N SER A 110 -8.43 -8.98 9.86
CA SER A 110 -8.49 -10.13 10.77
C SER A 110 -8.84 -11.44 10.05
N LEU A 111 -8.92 -11.45 8.72
CA LEU A 111 -9.12 -12.68 7.96
C LEU A 111 -7.97 -13.68 8.21
N PRO A 112 -8.25 -15.01 8.23
CA PRO A 112 -7.21 -16.01 8.26
C PRO A 112 -6.23 -15.85 7.10
N GLY A 113 -4.94 -15.98 7.38
CA GLY A 113 -3.88 -15.83 6.37
C GLY A 113 -3.40 -14.39 6.13
N ILE A 114 -4.06 -13.39 6.73
CA ILE A 114 -3.53 -12.02 6.76
C ILE A 114 -2.49 -11.91 7.86
N GLU A 115 -1.28 -11.52 7.47
CA GLU A 115 -0.19 -11.23 8.38
C GLU A 115 -0.34 -9.82 8.95
N TRP A 116 -0.09 -9.64 10.25
CA TRP A 116 -0.26 -8.36 10.91
C TRP A 116 0.93 -8.01 11.80
N HIS A 117 1.37 -6.76 11.69
CA HIS A 117 2.42 -6.16 12.52
C HIS A 117 1.97 -4.81 13.08
N PRO A 118 2.29 -4.50 14.35
CA PRO A 118 1.88 -3.24 14.96
C PRO A 118 2.61 -2.03 14.35
N ASP A 119 3.83 -2.23 13.86
CA ASP A 119 4.68 -1.18 13.29
C ASP A 119 5.78 -1.76 12.38
N VAL A 120 6.45 -0.88 11.65
CA VAL A 120 7.54 -1.22 10.72
C VAL A 120 8.72 -1.86 11.43
N ILE A 121 9.02 -1.43 12.66
CA ILE A 121 10.17 -1.93 13.43
C ILE A 121 9.96 -3.41 13.77
N SER A 122 8.76 -3.75 14.23
CA SER A 122 8.34 -5.11 14.56
C SER A 122 8.36 -6.01 13.33
N PHE A 123 7.90 -5.50 12.18
CA PHE A 123 8.02 -6.19 10.91
C PHE A 123 9.48 -6.47 10.54
N LEU A 124 10.33 -5.44 10.50
CA LEU A 124 11.73 -5.58 10.08
C LEU A 124 12.52 -6.52 11.01
N LYS A 125 12.28 -6.48 12.33
CA LYS A 125 12.93 -7.40 13.29
C LYS A 125 12.60 -8.88 13.05
N MET A 126 11.48 -9.18 12.40
CA MET A 126 11.09 -10.56 12.10
C MET A 126 11.74 -11.07 10.79
N TYR A 127 12.17 -10.16 9.91
CA TYR A 127 12.64 -10.47 8.56
C TYR A 127 14.09 -10.07 8.27
N MET A 128 14.73 -9.35 9.18
CA MET A 128 16.18 -9.10 9.24
C MET A 128 16.84 -10.06 10.21
#